data_AF-A0A519T9J6-F1
#
_entry.id   AF-A0A519T9J6-F1
#
_cell.length_a   1.000
_cell.length_b   1.000
_cell.length_c   1.000
_cell.angle_alpha   90.00
_cell.angle_beta   90.00
_cell.angle_gamma   90.00
#
_symmetry.space_group_name_H-M   'P 1'
#
loop_
_entity.id
_entity.type
_entity.pdbx_description
1 polymer ?
#
loop_
_entity_poly.entity_id
_entity_poly.type
_entity_poly.pdbx_seq_one_letter_code
_entity_poly.pdbx_strand_id
1 'polypeptide(L)'
;FPSIVGSSKYPASQASLNSTSNYNPSYLIENTATYSNVIAEKHSLTVLVGQSAQQFNYSFLGASRIGYSRNDLQVLNQGPVNALISNYGSNGYSRLLSYFARVNYEFAGKYLFSAIGRFDGSSAFSQDNAIGFFPGVSAGWRISEEEFLKDNTTISNLKLRLGYGKVGNPLNAGAFQYLATIYSTNFTTNGVPGTSYVFGSGTQNVNTGAAPTRLQNNNLVWENNTQYNLGIDVGLFHDRLQANIDLYTRKSPNLIASVPVSTVSGTIENINQNAASSVNRGVDLAITSANFVSGNNGFTWTTTLNFSLYRNNLESLGNGTPYYGQNTRANVPIVRYAAGSPFGSFYGYVADGLFQTKGELDLLNSASPTGRYQQADTAPGDIKFKDLNGDGVVNAQDQAYIGNPNPSFTYGLNNTFGFKGFDLNVFLQGSQGNDVYNLNRYYTEGGLYGSSNASTLALERWTGAGTSNYVPRAVALDPNQNLRISSHYVENGSYMRIKLLTVGYTLPKELFSKLVAVQR
;
A
#
# COMPACT_ATOMS: atom_id res chain seq x y z
N PHE A 1 1.18 -28.77 3.95
CA PHE A 1 1.01 -29.60 5.15
C PHE A 1 1.08 -31.07 4.75
N PRO A 2 2.04 -31.86 5.27
CA PRO A 2 2.08 -33.29 5.00
C PRO A 2 0.89 -33.95 5.71
N SER A 3 0.10 -34.76 5.01
CA SER A 3 -1.00 -35.51 5.63
C SER A 3 -0.47 -36.72 6.37
N ILE A 4 -0.94 -36.91 7.60
CA ILE A 4 -0.73 -38.13 8.38
C ILE A 4 -1.47 -39.27 7.67
N VAL A 5 -0.75 -40.36 7.43
CA VAL A 5 -1.27 -41.61 6.87
C VAL A 5 -2.37 -42.16 7.80
N GLY A 6 -3.56 -42.40 7.27
CA GLY A 6 -4.71 -42.91 8.04
C GLY A 6 -5.69 -41.86 8.57
N SER A 7 -5.43 -40.55 8.37
CA SER A 7 -6.51 -39.56 8.53
C SER A 7 -7.48 -39.69 7.37
N SER A 8 -8.77 -39.83 7.66
CA SER A 8 -9.84 -39.65 6.67
C SER A 8 -9.89 -38.16 6.28
N LYS A 9 -8.88 -37.70 5.55
CA LYS A 9 -9.00 -36.48 4.75
C LYS A 9 -10.16 -36.73 3.81
N TYR A 10 -11.18 -35.87 3.95
CA TYR A 10 -12.33 -35.69 3.07
C TYR A 10 -12.23 -36.53 1.78
N PRO A 11 -13.10 -37.53 1.57
CA PRO A 11 -13.13 -38.26 0.31
C PRO A 11 -13.19 -37.22 -0.80
N ALA A 12 -12.28 -37.35 -1.77
CA ALA A 12 -12.06 -36.34 -2.78
C ALA A 12 -13.41 -35.88 -3.35
N SER A 13 -13.67 -34.57 -3.21
CA SER A 13 -14.56 -33.86 -4.11
C SER A 13 -14.22 -34.31 -5.53
N GLN A 14 -15.24 -34.61 -6.33
CA GLN A 14 -15.09 -35.06 -7.71
C GLN A 14 -13.87 -34.42 -8.41
N ALA A 15 -13.05 -35.24 -9.07
CA ALA A 15 -11.87 -34.74 -9.78
C ALA A 15 -12.28 -33.65 -10.78
N SER A 16 -11.62 -32.49 -10.71
CA SER A 16 -11.94 -31.30 -11.49
C SER A 16 -10.73 -30.85 -12.30
N LEU A 17 -10.95 -30.44 -13.55
CA LEU A 17 -9.94 -29.78 -14.37
C LEU A 17 -10.43 -28.38 -14.75
N ASN A 18 -9.58 -27.38 -14.52
CA ASN A 18 -9.78 -26.01 -14.95
C ASN A 18 -8.71 -25.66 -15.98
N SER A 19 -9.11 -25.15 -17.14
CA SER A 19 -8.20 -24.61 -18.15
C SER A 19 -8.47 -23.13 -18.34
N THR A 20 -7.43 -22.30 -18.37
CA THR A 20 -7.54 -20.85 -18.54
C THR A 20 -6.52 -20.37 -19.56
N SER A 21 -6.96 -19.53 -20.49
CA SER A 21 -6.11 -18.77 -21.41
C SER A 21 -6.20 -17.29 -21.05
N ASN A 22 -5.05 -16.63 -20.90
CA ASN A 22 -4.96 -15.21 -20.61
C ASN A 22 -4.12 -14.54 -21.69
N TYR A 23 -4.62 -13.42 -22.23
CA TYR A 23 -3.93 -12.62 -23.23
C TYR A 23 -3.97 -11.15 -22.82
N ASN A 24 -2.79 -10.55 -22.64
CA ASN A 24 -2.59 -9.23 -22.03
C ASN A 24 -1.59 -8.37 -22.83
N PRO A 25 -1.80 -8.09 -24.14
CA PRO A 25 -0.85 -7.29 -24.88
C PRO A 25 -0.93 -5.81 -24.48
N SER A 26 0.21 -5.13 -24.58
CA SER A 26 0.33 -3.68 -24.47
C SER A 26 0.97 -3.13 -25.73
N TYR A 27 0.37 -2.09 -26.29
CA TYR A 27 0.90 -1.37 -27.46
C TYR A 27 1.27 0.04 -27.04
N LEU A 28 2.48 0.48 -27.41
CA LEU A 28 3.01 1.81 -27.08
C LEU A 28 3.62 2.42 -28.35
N ILE A 29 3.28 3.68 -28.61
CA ILE A 29 3.96 4.51 -29.59
C ILE A 29 4.34 5.83 -28.94
N GLU A 30 5.60 6.24 -29.09
CA GLU A 30 6.13 7.48 -28.55
C GLU A 30 6.98 8.18 -29.61
N ASN A 31 6.74 9.48 -29.75
CA ASN A 31 7.49 10.34 -30.66
C ASN A 31 7.97 11.56 -29.89
N THR A 32 9.26 11.86 -29.96
CA THR A 32 9.85 13.02 -29.28
C THR A 32 10.78 13.77 -30.21
N ALA A 33 10.76 15.10 -30.11
CA ALA A 33 11.72 15.97 -30.75
C ALA A 33 12.40 16.84 -29.69
N THR A 34 13.73 16.92 -29.74
CA THR A 34 14.54 17.67 -28.77
C THR A 34 15.43 18.63 -29.51
N TYR A 35 15.43 19.89 -29.07
CA TYR A 35 16.38 20.92 -29.47
C TYR A 35 17.24 21.29 -28.26
N SER A 36 18.56 21.33 -28.45
CA SER A 36 19.50 21.75 -27.40
C SER A 36 20.55 22.68 -28.00
N ASN A 37 20.78 23.82 -27.36
CA ASN A 37 21.77 24.78 -27.81
C ASN A 37 22.34 25.59 -26.65
N VAL A 38 23.56 26.12 -26.85
CA VAL A 38 24.18 27.08 -25.95
C VAL A 38 24.26 28.42 -26.70
N ILE A 39 23.54 29.42 -26.19
CA ILE A 39 23.47 30.77 -26.77
C ILE A 39 24.39 31.70 -25.98
N ALA A 40 25.21 32.48 -26.69
CA ALA A 40 26.14 33.44 -26.11
C ALA A 40 27.01 32.86 -24.97
N GLU A 41 27.44 31.60 -25.13
CA GLU A 41 28.31 30.83 -24.21
C GLU A 41 27.76 30.56 -22.81
N LYS A 42 26.72 31.29 -22.37
CA LYS A 42 26.19 31.26 -21.01
C LYS A 42 24.76 30.74 -20.91
N HIS A 43 23.99 30.74 -21.99
CA HIS A 43 22.58 30.34 -21.97
C HIS A 43 22.43 28.93 -22.54
N SER A 44 22.39 27.92 -21.69
CA SER A 44 22.06 26.56 -22.12
C SER A 44 20.55 26.39 -22.13
N LEU A 45 19.98 26.09 -23.29
CA LEU A 45 18.55 25.88 -23.49
C LEU A 45 18.31 24.51 -24.10
N THR A 46 17.48 23.71 -23.46
CA THR A 46 16.97 22.44 -24.01
C THR A 46 15.45 22.46 -24.02
N VAL A 47 14.85 22.26 -25.19
CA VAL A 47 13.40 22.16 -25.37
C VAL A 47 13.09 20.77 -25.91
N LEU A 48 12.14 20.10 -25.28
CA LEU A 48 11.61 18.81 -25.74
C LEU A 48 10.10 18.94 -25.95
N VAL A 49 9.60 18.38 -27.04
CA VAL A 49 8.17 18.17 -27.28
C VAL A 49 7.94 16.71 -27.63
N GLY A 50 6.81 16.15 -27.23
CA GLY A 50 6.52 14.76 -27.50
C GLY A 50 5.06 14.38 -27.39
N GLN A 51 4.77 13.23 -27.97
CA GLN A 51 3.50 12.54 -27.92
C GLN A 51 3.73 11.10 -27.48
N SER A 52 2.81 10.56 -26.69
CA SER A 52 2.81 9.16 -26.26
C SER A 52 1.37 8.62 -26.33
N ALA A 53 1.18 7.42 -26.87
CA ALA A 53 -0.10 6.74 -26.85
C ALA A 53 0.10 5.28 -26.48
N GLN A 54 -0.69 4.81 -25.51
CA GLN A 54 -0.60 3.46 -24.96
C GLN A 54 -1.97 2.82 -24.88
N GLN A 55 -2.07 1.55 -25.27
CA GLN A 55 -3.25 0.73 -25.10
C GLN A 55 -2.90 -0.57 -24.39
N PHE A 56 -3.61 -0.86 -23.30
CA PHE A 56 -3.56 -2.13 -22.60
C PHE A 56 -4.82 -2.91 -22.94
N ASN A 57 -4.67 -4.16 -23.37
CA ASN A 57 -5.79 -5.06 -23.55
C ASN A 57 -5.71 -6.18 -22.52
N TYR A 58 -6.88 -6.65 -22.12
CA TYR A 58 -7.03 -7.86 -21.34
C TYR A 58 -8.11 -8.72 -21.99
N SER A 59 -7.82 -10.01 -22.14
CA SER A 59 -8.84 -11.00 -22.36
C SER A 59 -8.46 -12.28 -21.65
N PHE A 60 -9.41 -12.88 -20.97
CA PHE A 60 -9.25 -14.24 -20.45
C PHE A 60 -10.48 -15.08 -20.77
N LEU A 61 -10.22 -16.36 -20.97
CA LEU A 61 -11.22 -17.39 -21.16
C LEU A 61 -10.85 -18.54 -20.24
N GLY A 62 -11.80 -18.97 -19.42
CA GLY A 62 -11.68 -20.12 -18.56
C GLY A 62 -12.80 -21.12 -18.85
N ALA A 63 -12.50 -22.39 -18.65
CA ALA A 63 -13.49 -23.44 -18.66
C ALA A 63 -13.14 -24.51 -17.63
N SER A 64 -14.19 -25.14 -17.09
CA SER A 64 -14.09 -26.14 -16.03
C SER A 64 -14.97 -27.35 -16.33
N ARG A 65 -14.49 -28.53 -15.92
CA ARG A 65 -15.28 -29.75 -15.84
C ARG A 65 -14.96 -30.50 -14.55
N ILE A 66 -15.94 -31.19 -13.99
CA ILE A 66 -15.78 -32.07 -12.83
C ILE A 66 -16.30 -33.48 -13.11
N GLY A 67 -15.87 -34.43 -12.28
CA GLY A 67 -16.26 -35.84 -12.39
C GLY A 67 -15.30 -36.68 -13.24
N TYR A 68 -14.02 -36.29 -13.34
CA TYR A 68 -13.02 -37.12 -14.02
C TYR A 68 -12.85 -38.46 -13.30
N SER A 69 -12.68 -39.54 -14.07
CA SER A 69 -12.46 -40.89 -13.52
C SER A 69 -11.07 -41.07 -12.92
N ARG A 70 -10.11 -40.24 -13.33
CA ARG A 70 -8.72 -40.24 -12.87
C ARG A 70 -8.14 -38.82 -12.88
N ASN A 71 -7.17 -38.57 -12.00
CA ASN A 71 -6.51 -37.26 -11.85
C ASN A 71 -5.37 -37.03 -12.86
N ASP A 72 -4.98 -38.04 -13.65
CA ASP A 72 -3.93 -37.97 -14.67
C ASP A 72 -4.44 -37.41 -16.03
N LEU A 73 -5.76 -37.26 -16.17
CA LEU A 73 -6.41 -36.69 -17.36
C LEU A 73 -6.30 -35.15 -17.34
N GLN A 74 -5.29 -34.61 -18.01
CA GLN A 74 -4.96 -33.17 -17.99
C GLN A 74 -5.54 -32.35 -19.15
N VAL A 75 -6.48 -32.91 -19.92
CA VAL A 75 -7.13 -32.20 -21.04
C VAL A 75 -8.63 -32.06 -20.79
N LEU A 76 -9.16 -30.85 -20.98
CA LEU A 76 -10.53 -30.49 -20.61
C LEU A 76 -11.59 -31.39 -21.28
N ASN A 77 -11.35 -31.84 -22.52
CA ASN A 77 -12.31 -32.67 -23.23
C ASN A 77 -12.28 -34.17 -22.84
N GLN A 78 -11.39 -34.60 -21.93
CA GLN A 78 -11.30 -35.99 -21.45
C GLN A 78 -12.21 -36.29 -20.25
N GLY A 79 -12.84 -35.26 -19.67
CA GLY A 79 -13.84 -35.41 -18.61
C GLY A 79 -15.24 -35.66 -19.17
N PRO A 80 -16.17 -36.22 -18.37
CA PRO A 80 -17.52 -36.53 -18.80
C PRO A 80 -18.27 -35.27 -19.27
N VAL A 81 -19.18 -35.45 -20.23
CA VAL A 81 -20.16 -34.42 -20.61
C VAL A 81 -21.30 -34.48 -19.59
N ASN A 82 -21.43 -33.46 -18.75
CA ASN A 82 -22.44 -33.41 -17.69
C ASN A 82 -22.91 -31.96 -17.44
N ALA A 83 -23.91 -31.80 -16.57
CA ALA A 83 -24.45 -30.48 -16.21
C ALA A 83 -23.49 -29.61 -15.36
N LEU A 84 -22.31 -30.12 -15.02
CA LEU A 84 -21.31 -29.48 -14.14
C LEU A 84 -20.14 -28.89 -14.97
N ILE A 85 -20.45 -28.46 -16.19
CA ILE A 85 -19.53 -27.75 -17.09
C ILE A 85 -19.73 -26.25 -16.87
N SER A 86 -18.64 -25.50 -16.79
CA SER A 86 -18.67 -24.04 -16.75
C SER A 86 -17.70 -23.45 -17.76
N ASN A 87 -18.10 -22.36 -18.40
CA ASN A 87 -17.21 -21.47 -19.15
C ASN A 87 -17.42 -20.05 -18.67
N TYR A 88 -16.36 -19.28 -18.62
CA TYR A 88 -16.36 -17.90 -18.16
C TYR A 88 -15.25 -17.14 -18.84
N GLY A 89 -15.37 -15.82 -18.90
CA GLY A 89 -14.35 -14.99 -19.50
C GLY A 89 -14.72 -13.53 -19.41
N SER A 90 -13.73 -12.69 -19.69
CA SER A 90 -13.91 -11.26 -19.81
C SER A 90 -12.92 -10.74 -20.84
N ASN A 91 -13.26 -9.62 -21.46
CA ASN A 91 -12.30 -8.79 -22.16
C ASN A 91 -12.41 -7.34 -21.67
N GLY A 92 -11.43 -6.53 -22.02
CA GLY A 92 -11.39 -5.13 -21.67
C GLY A 92 -10.19 -4.44 -22.28
N TYR A 93 -10.23 -3.12 -22.28
CA TYR A 93 -9.09 -2.30 -22.68
C TYR A 93 -9.03 -1.02 -21.86
N SER A 94 -7.83 -0.45 -21.76
CA SER A 94 -7.62 0.92 -21.29
C SER A 94 -6.65 1.64 -22.22
N ARG A 95 -6.86 2.94 -22.41
CA ARG A 95 -6.05 3.77 -23.31
C ARG A 95 -5.57 5.02 -22.59
N LEU A 96 -4.35 5.41 -22.93
CA LEU A 96 -3.72 6.66 -22.54
C LEU A 96 -3.23 7.38 -23.78
N LEU A 97 -3.46 8.68 -23.86
CA LEU A 97 -2.94 9.56 -24.90
C LEU A 97 -2.35 10.79 -24.23
N SER A 98 -1.15 11.17 -24.62
CA SER A 98 -0.40 12.22 -23.94
C SER A 98 0.30 13.13 -24.93
N TYR A 99 0.26 14.43 -24.63
CA TYR A 99 1.07 15.45 -25.29
C TYR A 99 1.84 16.22 -24.23
N PHE A 100 3.15 16.37 -24.42
CA PHE A 100 3.99 17.00 -23.40
C PHE A 100 5.08 17.87 -24.02
N ALA A 101 5.44 18.91 -23.28
CA ALA A 101 6.56 19.76 -23.58
C ALA A 101 7.37 20.02 -22.31
N ARG A 102 8.70 20.09 -22.45
CA ARG A 102 9.64 20.42 -21.38
C ARG A 102 10.61 21.46 -21.86
N VAL A 103 10.86 22.46 -21.03
CA VAL A 103 11.90 23.46 -21.23
C VAL A 103 12.85 23.38 -20.04
N ASN A 104 14.14 23.20 -20.32
CA ASN A 104 15.21 23.35 -19.35
C ASN A 104 16.07 24.54 -19.78
N TYR A 105 16.36 25.42 -18.85
CA TYR A 105 17.19 26.58 -19.07
C TYR A 105 18.21 26.68 -17.95
N GLU A 106 19.47 26.92 -18.31
CA GLU A 106 20.54 27.17 -17.38
C GLU A 106 21.30 28.42 -17.81
N PHE A 107 21.50 29.35 -16.87
CA PHE A 107 22.31 30.54 -17.08
C PHE A 107 23.64 30.42 -16.33
N ALA A 108 24.74 30.42 -17.09
CA ALA A 108 26.13 30.46 -16.64
C ALA A 108 26.52 29.37 -15.62
N GLY A 109 25.86 28.22 -15.62
CA GLY A 109 26.05 27.18 -14.60
C GLY A 109 25.37 27.46 -13.25
N LYS A 110 24.79 28.65 -13.06
CA LYS A 110 24.33 29.15 -11.75
C LYS A 110 22.84 28.98 -11.52
N TYR A 111 22.04 29.52 -12.45
CA TYR A 111 20.58 29.58 -12.31
C TYR A 111 19.95 28.57 -13.24
N LEU A 112 19.21 27.65 -12.65
CA LEU A 112 18.57 26.52 -13.30
C LEU A 112 17.08 26.76 -13.26
N PHE A 113 16.41 26.58 -14.39
CA PHE A 113 14.97 26.63 -14.50
C PHE A 113 14.49 25.44 -15.33
N SER A 114 13.45 24.75 -14.86
CA SER A 114 12.80 23.71 -15.63
C SER A 114 11.29 23.89 -15.55
N ALA A 115 10.63 23.77 -16.69
CA ALA A 115 9.17 23.76 -16.77
C ALA A 115 8.73 22.57 -17.62
N ILE A 116 7.67 21.89 -17.21
CA ILE A 116 7.03 20.82 -17.94
C ILE A 116 5.51 21.06 -17.94
N GLY A 117 4.89 20.84 -19.09
CA GLY A 117 3.44 20.80 -19.22
C GLY A 117 3.06 19.54 -19.95
N ARG A 118 2.05 18.82 -19.43
CA ARG A 118 1.55 17.59 -20.04
C ARG A 118 0.03 17.59 -20.03
N PHE A 119 -0.57 17.26 -21.17
CA PHE A 119 -1.99 16.94 -21.31
C PHE A 119 -2.11 15.42 -21.45
N ASP A 120 -2.80 14.78 -20.51
CA ASP A 120 -3.03 13.33 -20.53
C ASP A 120 -4.53 13.01 -20.63
N GLY A 121 -4.88 12.22 -21.61
CA GLY A 121 -6.19 11.63 -21.85
C GLY A 121 -6.25 10.19 -21.37
N SER A 122 -7.33 9.79 -20.70
CA SER A 122 -7.57 8.41 -20.27
C SER A 122 -8.97 7.94 -20.63
N SER A 123 -9.10 6.69 -21.07
CA SER A 123 -10.40 6.05 -21.32
C SER A 123 -11.17 5.68 -20.04
N ALA A 124 -10.61 5.93 -18.86
CA ALA A 124 -11.25 5.65 -17.57
C ALA A 124 -12.37 6.66 -17.21
N PHE A 125 -12.41 7.81 -17.88
CA PHE A 125 -13.34 8.90 -17.58
C PHE A 125 -14.31 9.16 -18.75
N SER A 126 -15.35 9.95 -18.46
CA SER A 126 -16.27 10.47 -19.48
C SER A 126 -15.53 11.39 -20.46
N GLN A 127 -16.12 11.64 -21.63
CA GLN A 127 -15.49 12.49 -22.66
C GLN A 127 -15.13 13.88 -22.14
N ASP A 128 -15.99 14.47 -21.29
CA ASP A 128 -15.80 15.81 -20.71
C ASP A 128 -14.63 15.87 -19.70
N ASN A 129 -14.28 14.73 -19.08
CA ASN A 129 -13.27 14.63 -18.02
C ASN A 129 -12.06 13.77 -18.41
N ALA A 130 -12.00 13.31 -19.66
CA ALA A 130 -10.97 12.41 -20.14
C ALA A 130 -9.57 13.02 -20.09
N ILE A 131 -9.45 14.33 -20.31
CA ILE A 131 -8.18 15.05 -20.44
C ILE A 131 -7.86 15.84 -19.16
N GLY A 132 -6.69 15.61 -18.58
CA GLY A 132 -6.12 16.39 -17.48
C GLY A 132 -4.86 17.15 -17.91
N PHE A 133 -4.68 18.37 -17.37
CA PHE A 133 -3.43 19.14 -17.50
C PHE A 133 -2.59 19.06 -16.22
N PHE A 134 -1.32 18.71 -16.40
CA PHE A 134 -0.35 18.37 -15.36
C PHE A 134 0.94 19.18 -15.53
N PRO A 135 0.99 20.40 -14.96
CA PRO A 135 2.19 21.24 -15.01
C PRO A 135 3.19 20.90 -13.91
N GLY A 136 4.45 21.20 -14.16
CA GLY A 136 5.51 21.25 -13.17
C GLY A 136 6.52 22.35 -13.49
N VAL A 137 7.07 22.96 -12.44
CA VAL A 137 8.12 23.96 -12.54
C VAL A 137 9.13 23.76 -11.43
N SER A 138 10.40 23.94 -11.72
CA SER A 138 11.45 23.97 -10.71
C SER A 138 12.48 25.05 -11.02
N ALA A 139 13.06 25.59 -9.96
CA ALA A 139 14.15 26.52 -10.01
C ALA A 139 15.28 26.01 -9.11
N GLY A 140 16.52 26.23 -9.54
CA GLY A 140 17.71 25.91 -8.77
C GLY A 140 18.70 27.04 -8.85
N TRP A 141 19.40 27.30 -7.75
CA TRP A 141 20.47 28.28 -7.69
C TRP A 141 21.70 27.64 -7.09
N ARG A 142 22.77 27.51 -7.88
CA ARG A 142 24.09 27.08 -7.42
C ARG A 142 24.82 28.30 -6.87
N ILE A 143 24.65 28.50 -5.56
CA ILE A 143 25.28 29.60 -4.82
C ILE A 143 26.80 29.41 -4.80
N SER A 144 27.30 28.18 -4.80
CA SER A 144 28.74 27.88 -4.89
C SER A 144 29.39 28.35 -6.18
N GLU A 145 28.64 28.63 -7.24
CA GLU A 145 29.19 29.18 -8.48
C GLU A 145 29.24 30.72 -8.48
N GLU A 146 28.75 31.38 -7.43
CA GLU A 146 28.81 32.83 -7.32
C GLU A 146 30.22 33.34 -7.03
N GLU A 147 30.56 34.52 -7.55
CA GLU A 147 31.91 35.11 -7.42
C GLU A 147 32.36 35.25 -5.96
N PHE A 148 31.42 35.42 -5.03
CA PHE A 148 31.71 35.55 -3.60
C PHE A 148 31.94 34.22 -2.89
N LEU A 149 31.64 33.07 -3.52
CA LEU A 149 31.72 31.74 -2.90
C LEU A 149 32.51 30.71 -3.70
N LYS A 150 32.71 30.90 -5.00
CA LYS A 150 33.35 29.92 -5.91
C LYS A 150 34.76 29.47 -5.50
N ASP A 151 35.53 30.35 -4.85
CA ASP A 151 36.90 30.08 -4.44
C ASP A 151 36.97 29.59 -2.98
N ASN A 152 35.83 29.30 -2.34
CA ASN A 152 35.76 28.83 -0.96
C ASN A 152 36.15 27.34 -0.87
N THR A 153 37.23 27.06 -0.15
CA THR A 153 37.75 25.69 0.03
C THR A 153 36.96 24.85 1.04
N THR A 154 36.16 25.51 1.89
CA THR A 154 35.33 24.85 2.90
C THR A 154 33.97 24.44 2.34
N ILE A 155 33.35 25.27 1.52
CA ILE A 155 32.05 25.00 0.88
C ILE A 155 32.29 24.70 -0.59
N SER A 156 32.37 23.40 -0.94
CA SER A 156 32.59 22.93 -2.32
C SER A 156 31.33 22.99 -3.18
N ASN A 157 30.16 22.82 -2.57
CA ASN A 157 28.88 22.94 -3.26
C ASN A 157 27.83 23.54 -2.34
N LEU A 158 27.03 24.45 -2.88
CA LEU A 158 25.85 24.97 -2.19
C LEU A 158 24.79 25.26 -3.24
N LYS A 159 23.70 24.52 -3.19
CA LYS A 159 22.60 24.65 -4.15
C LYS A 159 21.25 24.70 -3.43
N LEU A 160 20.47 25.71 -3.75
CA LEU A 160 19.07 25.81 -3.35
C LEU A 160 18.18 25.29 -4.48
N ARG A 161 17.15 24.51 -4.16
CA ARG A 161 16.17 23.96 -5.09
C ARG A 161 14.76 24.29 -4.62
N LEU A 162 13.91 24.69 -5.55
CA LEU A 162 12.48 24.92 -5.34
C LEU A 162 11.72 24.19 -6.45
N GLY A 163 10.64 23.50 -6.10
CA GLY A 163 9.85 22.72 -7.05
C GLY A 163 8.36 22.75 -6.75
N TYR A 164 7.58 22.79 -7.82
CA TYR A 164 6.14 22.57 -7.83
C TYR A 164 5.78 21.58 -8.94
N GLY A 165 4.89 20.63 -8.67
CA GLY A 165 4.39 19.72 -9.69
C GLY A 165 3.00 19.21 -9.38
N LYS A 166 2.17 19.06 -10.41
CA LYS A 166 0.87 18.40 -10.35
C LYS A 166 0.92 17.16 -11.24
N VAL A 167 0.60 16.00 -10.68
CA VAL A 167 0.50 14.74 -11.41
C VAL A 167 -0.89 14.14 -11.27
N GLY A 168 -1.33 13.41 -12.29
CA GLY A 168 -2.63 12.74 -12.34
C GLY A 168 -2.51 11.23 -12.23
N ASN A 169 -3.47 10.60 -11.56
CA ASN A 169 -3.62 9.15 -11.53
C ASN A 169 -5.01 8.74 -12.03
N PRO A 170 -5.12 7.98 -13.13
CA PRO A 170 -6.39 7.49 -13.65
C PRO A 170 -6.77 6.12 -13.07
N LEU A 171 -5.83 5.39 -12.46
CA LEU A 171 -5.97 3.95 -12.20
C LEU A 171 -7.07 3.64 -11.18
N ASN A 172 -7.25 4.50 -10.18
CA ASN A 172 -8.27 4.31 -9.13
C ASN A 172 -9.70 4.57 -9.62
N ALA A 173 -9.87 5.21 -10.78
CA ALA A 173 -11.19 5.43 -11.37
C ALA A 173 -11.87 4.12 -11.75
N GLY A 174 -11.10 3.14 -12.23
CA GLY A 174 -11.60 1.87 -12.78
C GLY A 174 -12.16 2.02 -14.21
N ALA A 175 -12.08 0.94 -14.99
CA ALA A 175 -12.55 0.97 -16.38
C ALA A 175 -14.07 1.16 -16.46
N PHE A 176 -14.52 2.12 -17.27
CA PHE A 176 -15.94 2.42 -17.54
C PHE A 176 -16.79 2.72 -16.29
N GLN A 177 -16.17 3.09 -15.17
CA GLN A 177 -16.89 3.37 -13.92
C GLN A 177 -17.76 4.63 -13.98
N TYR A 178 -17.55 5.49 -15.00
CA TYR A 178 -18.43 6.61 -15.29
C TYR A 178 -19.77 6.18 -15.93
N LEU A 179 -19.88 4.97 -16.48
CA LEU A 179 -21.11 4.41 -17.07
C LEU A 179 -21.93 3.63 -16.05
N ALA A 180 -23.23 3.50 -16.33
CA ALA A 180 -24.09 2.58 -15.60
C ALA A 180 -23.73 1.13 -15.92
N THR A 181 -23.82 0.24 -14.92
CA THR A 181 -23.68 -1.21 -15.14
C THR A 181 -25.05 -1.83 -15.29
N ILE A 182 -25.22 -2.66 -16.33
CA ILE A 182 -26.38 -3.52 -16.50
C ILE A 182 -25.93 -4.96 -16.32
N TYR A 183 -26.42 -5.63 -15.28
CA TYR A 183 -26.20 -7.06 -15.08
C TYR A 183 -27.24 -7.85 -15.87
N SER A 184 -26.77 -8.92 -16.53
CA SER A 184 -27.60 -9.90 -17.22
C SER A 184 -27.02 -11.29 -16.97
N THR A 185 -27.18 -11.79 -15.74
CA THR A 185 -26.62 -13.07 -15.27
C THR A 185 -27.65 -13.83 -14.45
N ASN A 186 -27.61 -15.16 -14.51
CA ASN A 186 -28.49 -16.05 -13.75
C ASN A 186 -27.95 -16.43 -12.35
N PHE A 187 -26.79 -15.92 -11.95
CA PHE A 187 -26.21 -16.20 -10.63
C PHE A 187 -25.75 -14.93 -9.93
N THR A 188 -25.90 -14.91 -8.60
CA THR A 188 -25.42 -13.83 -7.75
C THR A 188 -23.90 -13.77 -7.81
N THR A 189 -23.37 -12.60 -8.16
CA THR A 189 -21.92 -12.38 -8.25
C THR A 189 -21.56 -11.18 -7.38
N ASN A 190 -20.58 -11.33 -6.49
CA ASN A 190 -20.12 -10.26 -5.59
C ASN A 190 -21.24 -9.58 -4.80
N GLY A 191 -22.25 -10.34 -4.35
CA GLY A 191 -23.39 -9.80 -3.60
C GLY A 191 -24.45 -9.10 -4.45
N VAL A 192 -24.27 -9.01 -5.77
CA VAL A 192 -25.28 -8.51 -6.72
C VAL A 192 -26.15 -9.68 -7.17
N PRO A 193 -27.47 -9.69 -6.87
CA PRO A 193 -28.36 -10.76 -7.28
C PRO A 193 -28.40 -10.95 -8.79
N GLY A 194 -28.51 -12.22 -9.22
CA GLY A 194 -28.78 -12.52 -10.63
C GLY A 194 -30.13 -11.95 -11.08
N THR A 195 -30.25 -11.67 -12.37
CA THR A 195 -31.42 -11.10 -13.02
C THR A 195 -32.29 -12.17 -13.69
N SER A 196 -32.23 -13.41 -13.21
CA SER A 196 -33.02 -14.52 -13.75
C SER A 196 -34.28 -14.83 -12.94
N TYR A 197 -35.36 -15.18 -13.64
CA TYR A 197 -36.60 -15.63 -13.04
C TYR A 197 -37.12 -16.89 -13.74
N VAL A 198 -37.85 -17.72 -13.01
CA VAL A 198 -38.42 -18.97 -13.54
C VAL A 198 -39.85 -18.72 -13.98
N PHE A 199 -40.16 -19.01 -15.25
CA PHE A 199 -41.52 -18.89 -15.80
C PHE A 199 -42.07 -20.25 -16.25
N GLY A 200 -43.40 -20.40 -16.20
CA GLY A 200 -44.16 -21.56 -16.67
C GLY A 200 -44.70 -22.48 -15.56
N SER A 201 -45.70 -23.30 -15.92
CA SER A 201 -46.23 -24.40 -15.09
C SER A 201 -45.82 -25.74 -15.71
N GLY A 202 -45.24 -26.65 -14.92
CA GLY A 202 -44.69 -27.93 -15.41
C GLY A 202 -43.16 -27.87 -15.56
N THR A 203 -42.63 -28.10 -16.77
CA THR A 203 -41.19 -27.93 -17.03
C THR A 203 -40.82 -26.46 -16.96
N GLN A 204 -40.35 -26.05 -15.79
CA GLN A 204 -39.93 -24.70 -15.46
C GLN A 204 -38.65 -24.30 -16.21
N ASN A 205 -38.66 -23.13 -16.85
CA ASN A 205 -37.49 -22.59 -17.55
C ASN A 205 -36.95 -21.35 -16.84
N VAL A 206 -35.64 -21.31 -16.62
CA VAL A 206 -34.94 -20.13 -16.12
C VAL A 206 -34.77 -19.14 -17.27
N ASN A 207 -35.29 -17.93 -17.09
CA ASN A 207 -35.19 -16.84 -18.07
C ASN A 207 -34.31 -15.73 -17.48
N THR A 208 -33.22 -15.39 -18.17
CA THR A 208 -32.30 -14.33 -17.76
C THR A 208 -32.76 -13.00 -18.34
N GLY A 209 -33.12 -12.05 -17.47
CA GLY A 209 -33.37 -10.65 -17.83
C GLY A 209 -32.12 -9.79 -17.60
N ALA A 210 -32.31 -8.47 -17.63
CA ALA A 210 -31.26 -7.50 -17.37
C ALA A 210 -31.75 -6.38 -16.45
N ALA A 211 -30.90 -5.90 -15.54
CA ALA A 211 -31.22 -4.81 -14.63
C ALA A 211 -30.01 -3.89 -14.40
N PRO A 212 -30.22 -2.56 -14.28
CA PRO A 212 -29.17 -1.66 -13.86
C PRO A 212 -28.82 -1.91 -12.39
N THR A 213 -27.54 -2.09 -12.08
CA THR A 213 -27.06 -2.43 -10.73
C THR A 213 -26.15 -1.36 -10.14
N ARG A 214 -25.58 -0.50 -10.99
CA ARG A 214 -24.79 0.69 -10.63
C ARG A 214 -25.23 1.89 -11.46
N LEU A 215 -25.35 3.07 -10.84
CA LEU A 215 -25.62 4.33 -11.56
C LEU A 215 -24.34 4.85 -12.24
N GLN A 216 -24.54 5.64 -13.30
CA GLN A 216 -23.47 6.37 -13.98
C GLN A 216 -22.90 7.51 -13.11
N ASN A 217 -21.63 7.84 -13.30
CA ASN A 217 -20.97 9.01 -12.72
C ASN A 217 -20.09 9.72 -13.75
N ASN A 218 -20.70 10.58 -14.56
CA ASN A 218 -19.97 11.36 -15.57
C ASN A 218 -19.06 12.45 -14.97
N ASN A 219 -19.19 12.73 -13.66
CA ASN A 219 -18.38 13.72 -12.94
C ASN A 219 -17.08 13.14 -12.37
N LEU A 220 -16.81 11.85 -12.61
CA LEU A 220 -15.56 11.22 -12.20
C LEU A 220 -14.39 11.86 -12.95
N VAL A 221 -13.40 12.36 -12.20
CA VAL A 221 -12.20 13.03 -12.71
C VAL A 221 -10.93 12.37 -12.19
N TRP A 222 -9.81 12.69 -12.83
CA TRP A 222 -8.47 12.29 -12.41
C TRP A 222 -8.20 12.58 -10.93
N GLU A 223 -7.60 11.61 -10.23
CA GLU A 223 -6.98 11.92 -8.93
C GLU A 223 -5.76 12.79 -9.16
N ASN A 224 -5.73 13.95 -8.50
CA ASN A 224 -4.60 14.85 -8.61
C ASN A 224 -3.71 14.73 -7.39
N ASN A 225 -2.42 14.93 -7.62
CA ASN A 225 -1.45 15.05 -6.56
C ASN A 225 -0.53 16.23 -6.83
N THR A 226 -0.57 17.22 -5.94
CA THR A 226 0.20 18.46 -6.04
C THR A 226 1.31 18.45 -5.01
N GLN A 227 2.54 18.63 -5.45
CA GLN A 227 3.72 18.59 -4.59
C GLN A 227 4.48 19.91 -4.66
N TYR A 228 4.85 20.41 -3.48
CA TYR A 228 5.81 21.49 -3.28
C TYR A 228 7.05 20.89 -2.63
N ASN A 229 8.22 21.29 -3.10
CA ASN A 229 9.51 20.83 -2.58
C ASN A 229 10.48 22.01 -2.44
N LEU A 230 11.17 22.06 -1.30
CA LEU A 230 12.28 22.96 -1.02
C LEU A 230 13.47 22.08 -0.65
N GLY A 231 14.51 22.12 -1.47
CA GLY A 231 15.72 21.32 -1.32
C GLY A 231 16.95 22.18 -1.09
N ILE A 232 17.87 21.72 -0.26
CA ILE A 232 19.21 22.30 -0.12
C ILE A 232 20.23 21.17 -0.29
N ASP A 233 21.19 21.39 -1.17
CA ASP A 233 22.34 20.51 -1.37
C ASP A 233 23.59 21.24 -0.87
N VAL A 234 24.35 20.60 0.01
CA VAL A 234 25.58 21.13 0.60
C VAL A 234 26.70 20.13 0.38
N GLY A 235 27.84 20.61 -0.11
CA GLY A 235 29.11 19.89 -0.16
C GLY A 235 30.16 20.68 0.61
N LEU A 236 30.86 20.01 1.52
CA LEU A 236 31.91 20.60 2.35
C LEU A 236 33.24 19.86 2.18
N PHE A 237 34.33 20.61 2.34
CA PHE A 237 35.70 20.11 2.38
C PHE A 237 36.08 19.28 1.15
N HIS A 238 35.85 19.83 -0.05
CA HIS A 238 36.02 19.10 -1.32
C HIS A 238 35.11 17.86 -1.40
N ASP A 239 33.84 18.05 -1.08
CA ASP A 239 32.77 17.05 -1.10
C ASP A 239 33.03 15.81 -0.22
N ARG A 240 33.92 15.94 0.78
CA ARG A 240 34.12 14.91 1.80
C ARG A 240 32.89 14.73 2.68
N LEU A 241 32.12 15.79 2.88
CA LEU A 241 30.81 15.71 3.53
C LEU A 241 29.77 16.33 2.59
N GLN A 242 28.80 15.54 2.18
CA GLN A 242 27.69 15.96 1.33
C GLN A 242 26.38 15.74 2.08
N ALA A 243 25.48 16.71 2.02
CA ALA A 243 24.16 16.63 2.61
C ALA A 243 23.10 17.13 1.61
N ASN A 244 22.02 16.37 1.45
CA ASN A 244 20.82 16.75 0.71
C ASN A 244 19.66 16.76 1.70
N ILE A 245 18.99 17.90 1.80
CA ILE A 245 17.83 18.10 2.68
C ILE A 245 16.67 18.52 1.82
N ASP A 246 15.58 17.75 1.83
CA ASP A 246 14.38 18.01 1.07
C ASP A 246 13.16 18.13 2.01
N LEU A 247 12.54 19.30 2.02
CA LEU A 247 11.26 19.56 2.69
C LEU A 247 10.17 19.47 1.64
N TYR A 248 9.15 18.64 1.87
CA TYR A 248 8.06 18.51 0.90
C TYR A 248 6.68 18.53 1.55
N THR A 249 5.71 19.01 0.76
CA THR A 249 4.29 18.88 1.04
C THR A 249 3.60 18.40 -0.21
N ARG A 250 2.94 17.26 -0.10
CA ARG A 250 2.17 16.61 -1.14
C ARG A 250 0.70 16.60 -0.74
N LYS A 251 -0.15 17.20 -1.57
CA LYS A 251 -1.60 17.30 -1.38
C LYS A 251 -2.31 16.48 -2.43
N SER A 252 -3.22 15.61 -2.02
CA SER A 252 -4.09 14.84 -2.89
C SER A 252 -5.54 15.27 -2.62
N PRO A 253 -6.06 16.32 -3.30
CA PRO A 253 -7.31 16.97 -2.90
C PRO A 253 -8.58 16.23 -3.30
N ASN A 254 -8.49 15.23 -4.19
CA ASN A 254 -9.66 14.62 -4.83
C ASN A 254 -9.45 13.12 -5.12
N LEU A 255 -8.97 12.39 -4.10
CA LEU A 255 -8.87 10.93 -4.11
C LEU A 255 -10.21 10.28 -4.44
N ILE A 256 -10.16 9.21 -5.24
CA ILE A 256 -11.33 8.43 -5.63
C ILE A 256 -11.57 7.37 -4.56
N ALA A 257 -12.80 7.36 -4.03
CA ALA A 257 -13.27 6.37 -3.09
C ALA A 257 -14.55 5.71 -3.61
N SER A 258 -14.76 4.45 -3.22
CA SER A 258 -15.99 3.72 -3.49
C SER A 258 -17.05 4.14 -2.47
N VAL A 259 -18.09 4.84 -2.91
CA VAL A 259 -19.12 5.41 -2.05
C VAL A 259 -20.39 4.56 -2.15
N PRO A 260 -20.91 4.04 -1.02
CA PRO A 260 -22.20 3.36 -0.99
C PRO A 260 -23.34 4.27 -1.46
N VAL A 261 -24.26 3.71 -2.23
CA VAL A 261 -25.46 4.41 -2.69
C VAL A 261 -26.64 4.13 -1.77
N SER A 262 -27.58 5.07 -1.69
CA SER A 262 -28.86 4.82 -1.02
C SER A 262 -29.64 3.76 -1.80
N THR A 263 -30.13 2.72 -1.13
CA THR A 263 -30.93 1.66 -1.77
C THR A 263 -32.24 2.18 -2.38
N VAL A 264 -32.70 3.38 -1.98
CA VAL A 264 -33.85 4.08 -2.59
C VAL A 264 -33.58 4.43 -4.06
N SER A 265 -32.32 4.51 -4.50
CA SER A 265 -31.98 4.75 -5.91
C SER A 265 -32.32 3.58 -6.84
N GLY A 266 -32.71 2.42 -6.29
CA GLY A 266 -32.99 1.21 -7.06
C GLY A 266 -31.73 0.46 -7.53
N THR A 267 -30.55 0.87 -7.08
CA THR A 267 -29.25 0.22 -7.36
C THR A 267 -28.56 -0.16 -6.06
N ILE A 268 -27.66 -1.13 -6.11
CA ILE A 268 -26.99 -1.68 -4.90
C ILE A 268 -25.47 -1.62 -4.96
N GLU A 269 -24.88 -1.41 -6.13
CA GLU A 269 -23.43 -1.28 -6.26
C GLU A 269 -22.96 0.10 -5.81
N ASN A 270 -21.80 0.13 -5.15
CA ASN A 270 -21.10 1.36 -4.82
C ASN A 270 -20.65 2.09 -6.09
N ILE A 271 -20.54 3.42 -6.01
CA ILE A 271 -20.10 4.27 -7.11
C ILE A 271 -18.77 4.91 -6.74
N ASN A 272 -17.78 4.87 -7.64
CA ASN A 272 -16.53 5.58 -7.47
C ASN A 272 -16.75 7.08 -7.62
N GLN A 273 -16.29 7.87 -6.65
CA GLN A 273 -16.40 9.33 -6.64
C GLN A 273 -15.10 9.95 -6.11
N ASN A 274 -14.77 11.16 -6.58
CA ASN A 274 -13.68 11.98 -6.00
C ASN A 274 -14.11 12.53 -4.62
N ALA A 275 -14.08 11.66 -3.62
CA ALA A 275 -14.72 11.86 -2.33
C ALA A 275 -13.73 11.83 -1.16
N ALA A 276 -12.42 11.98 -1.38
CA ALA A 276 -11.50 12.10 -0.25
C ALA A 276 -10.34 13.06 -0.56
N SER A 277 -9.76 13.63 0.49
CA SER A 277 -8.53 14.42 0.39
C SER A 277 -7.52 14.03 1.45
N SER A 278 -6.25 14.11 1.11
CA SER A 278 -5.16 13.82 2.03
C SER A 278 -3.95 14.73 1.83
N VAL A 279 -3.16 14.87 2.88
CA VAL A 279 -1.90 15.61 2.87
C VAL A 279 -0.79 14.76 3.46
N ASN A 280 0.35 14.74 2.77
CA ASN A 280 1.61 14.19 3.24
C ASN A 280 2.62 15.31 3.35
N ARG A 281 3.26 15.45 4.51
CA ARG A 281 4.38 16.38 4.71
C ARG A 281 5.56 15.62 5.25
N GLY A 282 6.76 15.96 4.80
CA GLY A 282 7.93 15.24 5.24
C GLY A 282 9.24 15.96 5.01
N VAL A 283 10.27 15.36 5.59
CA VAL A 283 11.67 15.75 5.50
C VAL A 283 12.45 14.52 5.09
N ASP A 284 13.17 14.64 3.99
CA ASP A 284 14.15 13.65 3.56
C ASP A 284 15.55 14.24 3.72
N LEU A 285 16.45 13.45 4.31
CA LEU A 285 17.83 13.81 4.57
C LEU A 285 18.72 12.68 4.06
N ALA A 286 19.67 13.02 3.20
CA ALA A 286 20.76 12.13 2.84
C ALA A 286 22.09 12.79 3.20
N ILE A 287 22.93 12.12 3.99
CA ILE A 287 24.28 12.59 4.32
C ILE A 287 25.27 11.54 3.87
N THR A 288 26.23 11.91 3.05
CA THR A 288 27.36 11.06 2.67
C THR A 288 28.66 11.66 3.19
N SER A 289 29.43 10.86 3.91
CA SER A 289 30.74 11.21 4.44
C SER A 289 31.79 10.27 3.87
N ALA A 290 32.76 10.83 3.15
CA ALA A 290 34.01 10.16 2.79
C ALA A 290 34.98 10.24 3.98
N ASN A 291 34.75 9.36 4.97
CA ASN A 291 35.48 9.30 6.23
C ASN A 291 36.99 9.12 5.97
N PHE A 292 37.33 8.18 5.07
CA PHE A 292 38.69 7.96 4.60
C PHE A 292 38.71 7.87 3.08
N VAL A 293 39.42 8.82 2.46
CA VAL A 293 39.71 8.87 1.04
C VAL A 293 41.17 8.42 0.89
N SER A 294 41.44 7.41 0.07
CA SER A 294 42.72 6.68 0.07
C SER A 294 43.94 7.61 -0.02
N GLY A 295 44.82 7.54 0.98
CA GLY A 295 46.23 7.93 0.86
C GLY A 295 47.12 6.73 0.48
N ASN A 296 48.38 6.73 0.88
CA ASN A 296 49.37 5.66 0.58
C ASN A 296 49.02 4.26 1.09
N ASN A 297 48.04 4.12 2.01
CA ASN A 297 47.78 2.86 2.71
C ASN A 297 46.68 1.99 2.07
N GLY A 298 46.00 2.50 1.02
CA GLY A 298 45.02 1.75 0.23
C GLY A 298 43.69 1.41 0.94
N PHE A 299 43.38 2.08 2.05
CA PHE A 299 42.10 1.97 2.77
C PHE A 299 41.15 3.11 2.40
N THR A 300 39.89 2.79 2.14
CA THR A 300 38.80 3.75 1.93
C THR A 300 37.61 3.39 2.80
N TRP A 301 36.89 4.42 3.27
CA TRP A 301 35.63 4.24 3.99
C TRP A 301 34.69 5.40 3.70
N THR A 302 33.49 5.06 3.22
CA THR A 302 32.38 6.00 3.02
C THR A 302 31.18 5.54 3.82
N THR A 303 30.50 6.49 4.46
CA THR A 303 29.21 6.27 5.14
C THR A 303 28.15 7.12 4.50
N THR A 304 27.00 6.51 4.18
CA THR A 304 25.80 7.24 3.73
C THR A 304 24.66 6.96 4.70
N LEU A 305 24.18 8.02 5.35
CA LEU A 305 22.94 8.03 6.12
C LEU A 305 21.80 8.50 5.22
N ASN A 306 20.71 7.74 5.18
CA ASN A 306 19.43 8.16 4.63
C ASN A 306 18.44 8.22 5.78
N PHE A 307 17.70 9.31 5.91
CA PHE A 307 16.69 9.52 6.94
C PHE A 307 15.45 10.13 6.29
N SER A 308 14.27 9.61 6.61
CA SER A 308 13.01 10.12 6.09
C SER A 308 11.97 10.15 7.20
N LEU A 309 11.32 11.29 7.35
CA LEU A 309 10.19 11.51 8.23
C LEU A 309 9.02 11.99 7.39
N TYR A 310 7.86 11.36 7.55
CA TYR A 310 6.63 11.87 6.95
C TYR A 310 5.44 11.76 7.90
N ARG A 311 4.46 12.64 7.71
CA ARG A 311 3.17 12.61 8.38
C ARG A 311 2.10 12.63 7.32
N ASN A 312 1.21 11.66 7.39
CA ASN A 312 0.01 11.59 6.57
C ASN A 312 -1.21 12.01 7.41
N ASN A 313 -2.13 12.74 6.80
CA ASN A 313 -3.43 13.05 7.37
C ASN A 313 -4.51 13.00 6.29
N LEU A 314 -5.62 12.33 6.57
CA LEU A 314 -6.85 12.46 5.79
C LEU A 314 -7.53 13.77 6.18
N GLU A 315 -7.66 14.71 5.24
CA GLU A 315 -8.25 16.02 5.51
C GLU A 315 -9.79 15.99 5.40
N SER A 316 -10.32 15.22 4.44
CA SER A 316 -11.77 15.10 4.23
C SER A 316 -12.12 13.74 3.60
N LEU A 317 -13.33 13.26 3.86
CA LEU A 317 -13.98 12.16 3.14
C LEU A 317 -15.13 12.69 2.26
N GLY A 318 -15.09 13.97 1.87
CA GLY A 318 -16.10 14.58 1.01
C GLY A 318 -17.49 14.48 1.63
N ASN A 319 -18.43 13.89 0.88
CA ASN A 319 -19.79 13.59 1.36
C ASN A 319 -19.90 12.28 2.17
N GLY A 320 -18.79 11.56 2.36
CA GLY A 320 -18.73 10.26 3.03
C GLY A 320 -18.60 10.37 4.54
N THR A 321 -19.20 9.42 5.24
CA THR A 321 -18.95 9.17 6.67
C THR A 321 -17.68 8.33 6.85
N PRO A 322 -17.07 8.31 8.05
CA PRO A 322 -16.01 7.35 8.35
C PRO A 322 -16.41 5.93 7.97
N TYR A 323 -15.50 5.21 7.30
CA TYR A 323 -15.77 3.87 6.80
C TYR A 323 -14.61 2.93 7.13
N TYR A 324 -14.95 1.65 7.24
CA TYR A 324 -13.99 0.60 7.49
C TYR A 324 -13.24 0.22 6.21
N GLY A 325 -11.96 -0.10 6.37
CA GLY A 325 -11.15 -0.67 5.30
C GLY A 325 -11.54 -2.12 4.98
N GLN A 326 -10.69 -2.78 4.18
CA GLN A 326 -10.89 -4.18 3.81
C GLN A 326 -10.94 -5.08 5.05
N ASN A 327 -11.81 -6.08 5.00
CA ASN A 327 -11.84 -7.13 6.01
C ASN A 327 -10.53 -7.91 5.98
N THR A 328 -10.08 -8.29 7.17
CA THR A 328 -9.00 -9.27 7.29
C THR A 328 -9.51 -10.68 7.00
N ARG A 329 -8.60 -11.66 7.01
CA ARG A 329 -8.97 -13.09 6.96
C ARG A 329 -9.95 -13.50 8.07
N ALA A 330 -10.07 -12.73 9.15
CA ALA A 330 -10.98 -12.98 10.25
C ALA A 330 -12.39 -12.41 9.99
N ASN A 331 -12.62 -11.91 8.77
CA ASN A 331 -13.84 -11.23 8.34
C ASN A 331 -14.23 -10.00 9.19
N VAL A 332 -13.22 -9.36 9.80
CA VAL A 332 -13.37 -8.15 10.58
C VAL A 332 -12.42 -7.07 10.04
N PRO A 333 -12.89 -5.83 9.88
CA PRO A 333 -12.04 -4.73 9.46
C PRO A 333 -11.25 -4.19 10.65
N ILE A 334 -9.96 -3.92 10.44
CA ILE A 334 -9.06 -3.37 11.47
C ILE A 334 -8.76 -1.90 11.22
N VAL A 335 -8.81 -1.49 9.96
CA VAL A 335 -8.55 -0.12 9.53
C VAL A 335 -9.85 0.64 9.46
N ARG A 336 -9.87 1.89 9.93
CA ARG A 336 -10.99 2.81 9.74
C ARG A 336 -10.50 4.15 9.23
N TYR A 337 -11.06 4.59 8.10
CA TYR A 337 -10.75 5.89 7.53
C TYR A 337 -11.69 6.94 8.09
N ALA A 338 -11.13 8.03 8.61
CA ALA A 338 -11.85 9.21 9.05
C ALA A 338 -10.99 10.46 8.82
N ALA A 339 -11.64 11.61 8.67
CA ALA A 339 -10.95 12.90 8.64
C ALA A 339 -10.19 13.13 9.96
N GLY A 340 -9.01 13.73 9.88
CA GLY A 340 -8.12 13.98 11.00
C GLY A 340 -7.27 12.78 11.44
N SER A 341 -7.41 11.63 10.77
CA SER A 341 -6.67 10.42 11.10
C SER A 341 -5.63 10.07 10.03
N PRO A 342 -4.46 9.52 10.40
CA PRO A 342 -3.52 8.96 9.43
C PRO A 342 -4.16 7.82 8.63
N PHE A 343 -3.79 7.72 7.37
CA PHE A 343 -4.20 6.66 6.47
C PHE A 343 -3.74 5.30 7.00
N GLY A 344 -4.64 4.32 6.98
CA GLY A 344 -4.34 2.97 7.46
C GLY A 344 -4.38 2.78 8.98
N SER A 345 -4.78 3.80 9.76
CA SER A 345 -4.84 3.70 11.22
C SER A 345 -5.78 2.58 11.70
N PHE A 346 -5.35 1.89 12.76
CA PHE A 346 -6.11 0.79 13.36
C PHE A 346 -7.18 1.34 14.30
N TYR A 347 -8.38 0.76 14.25
CA TYR A 347 -9.53 1.19 15.03
C TYR A 347 -10.17 0.00 15.75
N GLY A 348 -10.42 0.14 17.04
CA GLY A 348 -10.95 -0.94 17.89
C GLY A 348 -11.03 -0.53 19.35
N TYR A 349 -11.22 -1.51 20.23
CA TYR A 349 -11.31 -1.29 21.67
C TYR A 349 -9.93 -1.06 22.31
N VAL A 350 -9.88 -0.29 23.39
CA VAL A 350 -8.66 -0.13 24.19
C VAL A 350 -8.66 -1.19 25.29
N ALA A 351 -7.75 -2.15 25.19
CA ALA A 351 -7.53 -3.15 26.23
C ALA A 351 -6.79 -2.54 27.43
N ASP A 352 -7.24 -2.84 28.64
CA ASP A 352 -6.75 -2.33 29.93
C ASP A 352 -6.40 -3.51 30.86
N GLY A 353 -5.60 -4.44 30.33
CA GLY A 353 -5.20 -5.67 31.02
C GLY A 353 -6.32 -6.72 31.14
N LEU A 354 -6.19 -7.59 32.12
CA LEU A 354 -7.16 -8.65 32.43
C LEU A 354 -7.82 -8.38 33.78
N PHE A 355 -9.10 -8.73 33.92
CA PHE A 355 -9.75 -8.77 35.23
C PHE A 355 -9.02 -9.74 36.15
N GLN A 356 -8.51 -9.28 37.28
CA GLN A 356 -7.76 -10.17 38.18
C GLN A 356 -8.66 -10.84 39.22
N THR A 357 -9.72 -10.16 39.64
CA THR A 357 -10.58 -10.64 40.72
C THR A 357 -12.06 -10.43 40.41
N LYS A 358 -12.91 -11.25 41.02
CA LYS A 358 -14.36 -11.09 40.89
C LYS A 358 -14.84 -9.76 41.49
N GLY A 359 -14.22 -9.30 42.58
CA GLY A 359 -14.56 -8.03 43.23
C GLY A 359 -14.35 -6.82 42.32
N GLU A 360 -13.28 -6.79 41.52
CA GLU A 360 -13.05 -5.75 40.51
C GLU A 360 -14.23 -5.68 39.51
N LEU A 361 -14.63 -6.84 38.97
CA LEU A 361 -15.73 -6.92 38.01
C LEU A 361 -17.08 -6.57 38.65
N ASP A 362 -17.36 -7.07 39.85
CA ASP A 362 -18.63 -6.83 40.55
C ASP A 362 -18.79 -5.33 40.89
N LEU A 363 -17.71 -4.62 41.23
CA LEU A 363 -17.71 -3.17 41.43
C LEU A 363 -18.08 -2.41 40.15
N LEU A 364 -17.47 -2.76 39.03
CA LEU A 364 -17.77 -2.13 37.73
C LEU A 364 -19.19 -2.46 37.25
N ASN A 365 -19.65 -3.70 37.43
CA ASN A 365 -21.02 -4.10 37.12
C ASN A 365 -22.05 -3.34 37.96
N SER A 366 -21.75 -3.08 39.24
CA SER A 366 -22.64 -2.33 40.14
C SER A 366 -22.72 -0.84 39.78
N ALA A 367 -21.66 -0.28 39.18
CA ALA A 367 -21.64 1.09 38.68
C ALA A 367 -22.30 1.24 37.30
N SER A 368 -22.49 0.14 36.57
CA SER A 368 -23.09 0.14 35.25
C SER A 368 -24.62 0.35 35.30
N PRO A 369 -25.19 1.23 34.46
CA PRO A 369 -26.64 1.42 34.37
C PRO A 369 -27.38 0.19 33.84
N THR A 370 -26.68 -0.74 33.19
CA THR A 370 -27.25 -2.00 32.69
C THR A 370 -27.00 -3.18 33.64
N GLY A 371 -26.35 -2.92 34.78
CA GLY A 371 -25.89 -3.95 35.72
C GLY A 371 -24.70 -4.77 35.20
N ARG A 372 -24.11 -4.36 34.07
CA ARG A 372 -23.01 -5.04 33.39
C ARG A 372 -22.04 -4.05 32.79
N TYR A 373 -20.77 -4.14 33.17
CA TYR A 373 -19.72 -3.32 32.60
C TYR A 373 -19.37 -3.71 31.16
N GLN A 374 -19.43 -5.01 30.84
CA GLN A 374 -19.23 -5.53 29.48
C GLN A 374 -20.11 -6.76 29.21
N GLN A 375 -19.59 -7.81 28.57
CA GLN A 375 -20.38 -8.99 28.19
C GLN A 375 -20.95 -9.72 29.43
N ALA A 376 -22.08 -10.40 29.26
CA ALA A 376 -22.83 -10.99 30.38
C ALA A 376 -22.02 -12.04 31.18
N ASP A 377 -21.19 -12.80 30.49
CA ASP A 377 -20.44 -13.93 31.04
C ASP A 377 -18.94 -13.63 31.19
N THR A 378 -18.60 -12.34 31.31
CA THR A 378 -17.25 -11.88 31.68
C THR A 378 -16.87 -12.40 33.07
N ALA A 379 -15.63 -12.86 33.22
CA ALA A 379 -15.09 -13.38 34.46
C ALA A 379 -13.61 -12.99 34.66
N PRO A 380 -13.04 -13.19 35.86
CA PRO A 380 -11.60 -13.01 36.08
C PRO A 380 -10.77 -13.84 35.08
N GLY A 381 -9.74 -13.20 34.50
CA GLY A 381 -8.90 -13.72 33.42
C GLY A 381 -9.33 -13.29 32.02
N ASP A 382 -10.49 -12.64 31.86
CA ASP A 382 -10.90 -12.03 30.60
C ASP A 382 -10.31 -10.63 30.41
N ILE A 383 -10.17 -10.19 29.16
CA ILE A 383 -9.70 -8.84 28.82
C ILE A 383 -10.69 -7.81 29.34
N LYS A 384 -10.16 -6.86 30.11
CA LYS A 384 -10.85 -5.64 30.51
C LYS A 384 -10.68 -4.61 29.41
N PHE A 385 -11.78 -4.05 28.94
CA PHE A 385 -11.78 -2.96 27.98
C PHE A 385 -12.12 -1.66 28.67
N LYS A 386 -11.51 -0.57 28.21
CA LYS A 386 -11.74 0.76 28.78
C LYS A 386 -13.07 1.34 28.30
N ASP A 387 -13.91 1.77 29.24
CA ASP A 387 -15.01 2.70 28.98
C ASP A 387 -14.42 4.08 28.67
N LEU A 388 -14.64 4.57 27.45
CA LEU A 388 -14.08 5.82 26.94
C LEU A 388 -15.03 7.01 27.14
N ASN A 389 -16.34 6.75 27.25
CA ASN A 389 -17.34 7.79 27.37
C ASN A 389 -17.83 8.02 28.82
N GLY A 390 -17.48 7.11 29.74
CA GLY A 390 -17.77 7.18 31.17
C GLY A 390 -19.21 6.82 31.54
N ASP A 391 -19.95 6.12 30.66
CA ASP A 391 -21.34 5.72 30.91
C ASP A 391 -21.47 4.41 31.73
N GLY A 392 -20.35 3.78 32.06
CA GLY A 392 -20.29 2.55 32.84
C GLY A 392 -20.50 1.27 32.01
N VAL A 393 -20.58 1.35 30.68
CA VAL A 393 -20.84 0.21 29.78
C VAL A 393 -19.90 0.24 28.57
N VAL A 394 -19.04 -0.79 28.44
CA VAL A 394 -18.24 -0.97 27.23
C VAL A 394 -19.10 -1.45 26.07
N ASN A 395 -19.23 -0.61 25.05
CA ASN A 395 -20.01 -0.86 23.84
C ASN A 395 -19.31 -0.27 22.58
N ALA A 396 -20.01 -0.19 21.45
CA ALA A 396 -19.44 0.26 20.18
C ALA A 396 -18.96 1.74 20.21
N GLN A 397 -19.41 2.53 21.18
CA GLN A 397 -19.00 3.91 21.39
C GLN A 397 -17.62 4.00 22.09
N ASP A 398 -17.10 2.89 22.62
CA ASP A 398 -15.80 2.80 23.31
C ASP A 398 -14.67 2.31 22.40
N GLN A 399 -14.83 2.50 21.10
CA GLN A 399 -13.79 2.24 20.13
C GLN A 399 -13.02 3.53 19.80
N ALA A 400 -11.72 3.40 19.63
CA ALA A 400 -10.82 4.50 19.30
C ALA A 400 -9.76 4.06 18.29
N TYR A 401 -8.99 5.02 17.80
CA TYR A 401 -7.77 4.74 17.05
C TYR A 401 -6.71 4.16 18.00
N ILE A 402 -6.39 2.89 17.81
CA ILE A 402 -5.59 2.06 18.73
C ILE A 402 -4.15 1.83 18.24
N GLY A 403 -3.81 2.30 17.04
CA GLY A 403 -2.45 2.22 16.51
C GLY A 403 -2.30 2.88 15.14
N ASN A 404 -1.06 3.27 14.83
CA ASN A 404 -0.70 3.93 13.58
C ASN A 404 0.40 3.15 12.84
N PRO A 405 0.12 2.58 11.64
CA PRO A 405 1.13 1.83 10.91
C PRO A 405 2.22 2.72 10.27
N ASN A 406 2.01 4.04 10.23
CA ASN A 406 2.96 4.96 9.61
C ASN A 406 4.09 5.28 10.61
N PRO A 407 5.36 5.02 10.28
CA PRO A 407 6.46 5.23 11.21
C PRO A 407 6.67 6.71 11.52
N SER A 408 7.15 6.96 12.74
CA SER A 408 7.60 8.29 13.13
C SER A 408 8.76 8.76 12.25
N PHE A 409 9.67 7.86 11.88
CA PHE A 409 10.69 8.05 10.85
C PHE A 409 11.28 6.71 10.40
N THR A 410 11.93 6.72 9.24
CA THR A 410 12.72 5.60 8.72
C THR A 410 14.15 6.05 8.50
N TYR A 411 15.09 5.13 8.59
CA TYR A 411 16.50 5.43 8.43
C TYR A 411 17.25 4.25 7.82
N GLY A 412 18.35 4.55 7.17
CA GLY A 412 19.26 3.56 6.64
C GLY A 412 20.69 4.08 6.73
N LEU A 413 21.62 3.18 7.09
CA LEU A 413 23.03 3.50 7.17
C LEU A 413 23.78 2.51 6.28
N ASN A 414 24.40 3.02 5.22
CA ASN A 414 25.24 2.26 4.33
C ASN A 414 26.71 2.58 4.61
N ASN A 415 27.51 1.56 4.88
CA ASN A 415 28.96 1.70 5.02
C ASN A 415 29.64 0.89 3.93
N THR A 416 30.52 1.55 3.17
CA THR A 416 31.36 0.91 2.17
C THR A 416 32.81 1.08 2.55
N PHE A 417 33.50 -0.05 2.72
CA PHE A 417 34.92 -0.12 3.02
C PHE A 417 35.66 -0.72 1.83
N GLY A 418 36.84 -0.20 1.52
CA GLY A 418 37.76 -0.75 0.55
C GLY A 418 39.14 -0.93 1.15
N PHE A 419 39.79 -2.05 0.89
CA PHE A 419 41.17 -2.29 1.33
C PHE A 419 41.90 -3.25 0.39
N LYS A 420 42.87 -2.75 -0.38
CA LYS A 420 43.80 -3.56 -1.20
C LYS A 420 43.11 -4.68 -2.01
N GLY A 421 42.04 -4.33 -2.72
CA GLY A 421 41.25 -5.26 -3.54
C GLY A 421 40.05 -5.87 -2.81
N PHE A 422 40.03 -5.89 -1.49
CA PHE A 422 38.82 -6.24 -0.73
C PHE A 422 37.83 -5.08 -0.71
N ASP A 423 36.55 -5.40 -0.82
CA ASP A 423 35.44 -4.49 -0.59
C ASP A 423 34.44 -5.12 0.39
N LEU A 424 33.91 -4.29 1.28
CA LEU A 424 32.88 -4.67 2.24
C LEU A 424 31.78 -3.61 2.18
N ASN A 425 30.56 -4.03 1.93
CA ASN A 425 29.38 -3.20 2.04
C ASN A 425 28.46 -3.73 3.15
N VAL A 426 28.11 -2.85 4.08
CA VAL A 426 27.17 -3.13 5.18
C VAL A 426 26.02 -2.15 5.09
N PHE A 427 24.81 -2.64 4.85
CA PHE A 427 23.61 -1.82 4.80
C PHE A 427 22.65 -2.17 5.95
N LEU A 428 22.44 -1.20 6.83
CA LEU A 428 21.45 -1.21 7.90
C LEU A 428 20.19 -0.48 7.45
N GLN A 429 19.02 -1.05 7.75
CA GLN A 429 17.72 -0.41 7.53
C GLN A 429 16.90 -0.47 8.83
N GLY A 430 16.25 0.63 9.18
CA GLY A 430 15.35 0.71 10.32
C GLY A 430 14.08 1.51 10.05
N SER A 431 13.08 1.24 10.89
CA SER A 431 11.79 1.93 10.98
C SER A 431 11.49 2.14 12.45
N GLN A 432 11.08 3.34 12.84
CA GLN A 432 10.86 3.68 14.26
C GLN A 432 9.48 4.28 14.47
N GLY A 433 8.80 3.80 15.52
CA GLY A 433 7.56 4.38 16.04
C GLY A 433 6.31 4.08 15.22
N ASN A 434 6.33 3.04 14.38
CA ASN A 434 5.11 2.47 13.78
C ASN A 434 4.56 1.35 14.67
N ASP A 435 3.25 1.17 14.61
CA ASP A 435 2.54 0.06 15.21
C ASP A 435 2.23 -1.02 14.18
N VAL A 436 2.10 -2.26 14.64
CA VAL A 436 1.70 -3.42 13.83
C VAL A 436 0.55 -4.13 14.52
N TYR A 437 -0.55 -4.32 13.80
CA TYR A 437 -1.59 -5.23 14.27
C TYR A 437 -1.17 -6.67 14.01
N ASN A 438 -0.87 -7.43 15.06
CA ASN A 438 -0.43 -8.81 14.96
C ASN A 438 -1.61 -9.77 14.78
N LEU A 439 -2.04 -9.94 13.53
CA LEU A 439 -3.13 -10.86 13.21
C LEU A 439 -2.76 -12.33 13.45
N ASN A 440 -1.48 -12.70 13.42
CA ASN A 440 -1.05 -14.07 13.77
C ASN A 440 -1.35 -14.37 15.24
N ARG A 441 -1.11 -13.40 16.12
CA ARG A 441 -1.45 -13.50 17.52
C ARG A 441 -2.95 -13.64 17.73
N TYR A 442 -3.75 -12.80 17.08
CA TYR A 442 -5.22 -12.92 17.09
C TYR A 442 -5.69 -14.36 16.81
N TYR A 443 -5.13 -15.01 15.77
CA TYR A 443 -5.51 -16.39 15.44
C TYR A 443 -5.00 -17.42 16.43
N THR A 444 -3.74 -17.27 16.86
CA THR A 444 -3.11 -18.26 17.73
C THR A 444 -3.64 -18.20 19.16
N GLU A 445 -4.06 -17.03 19.64
CA GLU A 445 -4.82 -16.91 20.89
C GLU A 445 -6.28 -17.33 20.73
N GLY A 446 -6.85 -17.29 19.52
CA GLY A 446 -8.17 -17.86 19.24
C GLY A 446 -8.32 -19.34 19.62
N GLY A 447 -7.21 -20.09 19.64
CA GLY A 447 -7.17 -21.46 20.16
C GLY A 447 -7.47 -21.59 21.66
N LEU A 448 -7.43 -20.51 22.45
CA LEU A 448 -7.87 -20.50 23.84
C LEU A 448 -9.38 -20.68 23.99
N TYR A 449 -10.13 -20.42 22.92
CA TYR A 449 -11.60 -20.37 22.94
C TYR A 449 -12.29 -21.45 22.09
N GLY A 450 -11.51 -22.30 21.41
CA GLY A 450 -12.02 -23.36 20.54
C GLY A 450 -11.04 -24.53 20.40
N SER A 451 -11.32 -25.42 19.46
CA SER A 451 -10.56 -26.67 19.27
C SER A 451 -9.42 -26.55 18.24
N SER A 452 -8.91 -25.33 18.01
CA SER A 452 -7.80 -25.07 17.08
C SER A 452 -6.46 -25.06 17.80
N ASN A 453 -5.37 -25.28 17.04
CA ASN A 453 -4.03 -25.15 17.60
C ASN A 453 -3.76 -23.70 18.05
N ALA A 454 -2.96 -23.53 19.09
CA ALA A 454 -2.55 -22.25 19.64
C ALA A 454 -1.03 -22.06 19.57
N SER A 455 -0.54 -20.84 19.77
CA SER A 455 0.89 -20.60 19.95
C SER A 455 1.32 -21.01 21.36
N THR A 456 2.63 -21.16 21.59
CA THR A 456 3.17 -21.47 22.91
C THR A 456 2.89 -20.39 23.96
N LEU A 457 2.53 -19.17 23.54
CA LEU A 457 2.12 -18.09 24.44
C LEU A 457 0.87 -18.48 25.27
N ALA A 458 0.01 -19.36 24.75
CA ALA A 458 -1.16 -19.89 25.48
C ALA A 458 -0.79 -20.69 26.75
N LEU A 459 0.47 -21.11 26.88
CA LEU A 459 0.98 -21.74 28.11
C LEU A 459 1.11 -20.72 29.26
N GLU A 460 1.23 -19.44 28.95
CA GLU A 460 1.33 -18.31 29.90
C GLU A 460 -0.05 -17.67 30.19
N ARG A 461 -1.13 -18.37 29.86
CA ARG A 461 -2.50 -17.91 30.07
C ARG A 461 -2.83 -17.70 31.53
N TRP A 462 -3.82 -16.85 31.77
CA TRP A 462 -4.41 -16.69 33.09
C TRP A 462 -5.04 -18.01 33.58
N THR A 463 -4.68 -18.42 34.80
CA THR A 463 -5.21 -19.59 35.52
C THR A 463 -5.63 -19.24 36.95
N GLY A 464 -5.34 -18.02 37.40
CA GLY A 464 -5.72 -17.47 38.69
C GLY A 464 -5.21 -16.03 38.84
N ALA A 465 -5.66 -15.32 39.87
CA ALA A 465 -5.23 -13.96 40.11
C ALA A 465 -3.68 -13.87 40.19
N GLY A 466 -3.10 -12.97 39.39
CA GLY A 466 -1.65 -12.73 39.32
C GLY A 466 -0.86 -13.71 38.44
N THR A 467 -1.46 -14.74 37.84
CA THR A 467 -0.71 -15.70 37.00
C THR A 467 -0.41 -15.18 35.60
N SER A 468 -1.23 -14.25 35.11
CA SER A 468 -1.00 -13.52 33.85
C SER A 468 -1.68 -12.16 33.91
N ASN A 469 -1.08 -11.16 33.28
CA ASN A 469 -1.72 -9.86 33.05
C ASN A 469 -1.93 -9.58 31.55
N TYR A 470 -1.66 -10.58 30.72
CA TYR A 470 -1.54 -10.39 29.29
C TYR A 470 -2.26 -11.44 28.49
N VAL A 471 -2.07 -12.73 28.79
CA VAL A 471 -2.71 -13.81 28.03
C VAL A 471 -4.02 -14.20 28.73
N PRO A 472 -5.19 -14.03 28.09
CA PRO A 472 -6.47 -14.27 28.74
C PRO A 472 -6.66 -15.74 29.13
N ARG A 473 -7.62 -16.02 30.02
CA ARG A 473 -7.98 -17.38 30.41
C ARG A 473 -8.43 -18.22 29.19
N ALA A 474 -8.18 -19.52 29.25
CA ALA A 474 -8.80 -20.45 28.30
C ALA A 474 -10.26 -20.71 28.71
N VAL A 475 -11.20 -20.47 27.79
CA VAL A 475 -12.63 -20.67 28.02
C VAL A 475 -13.35 -20.90 26.69
N ALA A 476 -14.18 -21.95 26.61
CA ALA A 476 -14.90 -22.25 25.38
C ALA A 476 -15.83 -21.11 24.94
N LEU A 477 -15.93 -20.90 23.63
CA LEU A 477 -16.85 -19.96 22.96
C LEU A 477 -16.60 -18.46 23.21
N ASP A 478 -15.54 -18.10 23.92
CA ASP A 478 -15.15 -16.71 24.19
C ASP A 478 -16.31 -15.83 24.72
N PRO A 479 -16.88 -16.15 25.91
CA PRO A 479 -18.02 -15.43 26.47
C PRO A 479 -17.80 -13.91 26.61
N ASN A 480 -16.55 -13.50 26.82
CA ASN A 480 -16.18 -12.09 26.93
C ASN A 480 -15.94 -11.39 25.58
N GLN A 481 -15.88 -12.15 24.49
CA GLN A 481 -15.40 -11.67 23.19
C GLN A 481 -14.00 -11.03 23.32
N ASN A 482 -13.06 -11.74 23.93
CA ASN A 482 -11.64 -11.38 24.00
C ASN A 482 -11.00 -11.25 22.61
N LEU A 483 -11.57 -11.89 21.59
CA LEU A 483 -11.17 -11.73 20.18
C LEU A 483 -11.75 -10.45 19.52
N ARG A 484 -12.20 -9.45 20.27
CA ARG A 484 -12.51 -8.13 19.69
C ARG A 484 -11.24 -7.46 19.16
N ILE A 485 -11.35 -6.75 18.03
CA ILE A 485 -10.28 -5.89 17.52
C ILE A 485 -9.94 -4.87 18.60
N SER A 486 -8.70 -4.92 19.08
CA SER A 486 -8.29 -4.11 20.22
C SER A 486 -6.78 -3.87 20.27
N SER A 487 -6.36 -2.92 21.10
CA SER A 487 -4.96 -2.62 21.35
C SER A 487 -4.17 -3.81 21.92
N HIS A 488 -4.83 -4.85 22.44
CA HIS A 488 -4.18 -6.09 22.89
C HIS A 488 -3.35 -6.77 21.79
N TYR A 489 -3.82 -6.66 20.54
CA TYR A 489 -3.14 -7.24 19.37
C TYR A 489 -2.27 -6.22 18.62
N VAL A 490 -2.09 -5.00 19.15
CA VAL A 490 -1.23 -3.97 18.57
C VAL A 490 0.13 -4.03 19.24
N GLU A 491 1.17 -4.15 18.43
CA GLU A 491 2.56 -4.31 18.89
C GLU A 491 3.44 -3.21 18.30
N ASN A 492 4.52 -2.86 19.00
CA ASN A 492 5.51 -1.92 18.50
C ASN A 492 6.25 -2.56 17.31
N GLY A 493 6.13 -1.95 16.14
CA GLY A 493 6.75 -2.42 14.89
C GLY A 493 8.12 -1.81 14.59
N SER A 494 8.76 -1.18 15.58
CA SER A 494 10.08 -0.56 15.39
C SER A 494 11.16 -1.62 15.28
N TYR A 495 12.12 -1.41 14.38
CA TYR A 495 13.24 -2.33 14.21
C TYR A 495 14.45 -1.63 13.58
N MET A 496 15.61 -2.27 13.73
CA MET A 496 16.79 -2.08 12.91
C MET A 496 17.32 -3.46 12.51
N ARG A 497 17.70 -3.63 11.25
CA ARG A 497 18.29 -4.88 10.75
C ARG A 497 19.41 -4.61 9.77
N ILE A 498 20.35 -5.56 9.69
CA ILE A 498 21.25 -5.67 8.54
C ILE A 498 20.42 -6.18 7.37
N LYS A 499 20.24 -5.33 6.36
CA LYS A 499 19.48 -5.68 5.16
C LYS A 499 20.37 -6.33 4.11
N LEU A 500 21.63 -5.92 4.04
CA LEU A 500 22.62 -6.47 3.13
C LEU A 500 24.02 -6.43 3.77
N LEU A 501 24.75 -7.52 3.60
CA LEU A 501 26.16 -7.64 3.91
C LEU A 501 26.83 -8.28 2.69
N THR A 502 27.69 -7.52 2.00
CA THR A 502 28.40 -7.98 0.81
C THR A 502 29.89 -7.89 1.04
N VAL A 503 30.61 -8.97 0.76
CA VAL A 503 32.08 -9.01 0.78
C VAL A 503 32.55 -9.39 -0.61
N GLY A 504 33.44 -8.58 -1.18
CA GLY A 504 34.06 -8.81 -2.48
C GLY A 504 35.57 -8.80 -2.38
N TYR A 505 36.21 -9.44 -3.36
CA TYR A 505 37.63 -9.29 -3.63
C TYR A 505 37.84 -9.16 -5.13
N THR A 506 38.38 -8.02 -5.55
CA THR A 506 38.77 -7.76 -6.93
C THR A 506 40.13 -8.39 -7.19
N LEU A 507 40.14 -9.47 -7.97
CA LEU A 507 41.37 -10.15 -8.38
C LEU A 507 42.28 -9.18 -9.17
N PRO A 508 43.57 -9.05 -8.82
CA PRO A 508 44.53 -8.22 -9.53
C PRO A 508 44.60 -8.52 -11.03
N LYS A 509 44.73 -7.47 -11.85
CA LYS A 509 44.78 -7.59 -13.32
C LYS A 509 45.98 -8.42 -13.79
N GLU A 510 47.06 -8.42 -13.04
CA GLU A 510 48.30 -9.16 -13.31
C GLU A 510 48.06 -10.67 -13.38
N LEU A 511 47.11 -11.19 -12.60
CA LEU A 511 46.72 -12.61 -12.63
C LEU A 511 46.04 -13.02 -13.94
N PHE A 512 45.42 -12.07 -14.64
CA PHE A 512 44.72 -12.29 -15.91
C PHE A 512 45.53 -11.91 -17.15
N SER A 513 46.72 -11.33 -16.97
CA SER A 513 47.61 -10.95 -18.08
C SER A 513 47.98 -12.12 -19.00
N LYS A 514 47.89 -13.37 -18.50
CA LYS A 514 48.15 -14.61 -19.24
C LYS A 514 46.91 -15.28 -19.85
N LEU A 515 45.69 -14.77 -19.56
CA LEU A 515 44.41 -15.34 -20.00
C LEU A 515 43.80 -14.60 -21.19
N VAL A 516 44.53 -13.67 -21.82
CA VAL A 516 44.10 -13.01 -23.06
C VAL A 516 44.05 -14.07 -24.17
N ALA A 517 42.88 -14.66 -24.35
CA ALA A 517 42.55 -15.40 -25.56
C ALA A 517 42.66 -14.41 -26.73
N VAL A 518 43.61 -14.68 -27.61
CA VAL A 518 43.68 -14.08 -28.94
C VAL A 518 42.35 -14.42 -29.63
N GLN A 519 41.44 -13.45 -29.75
CA GLN A 519 40.37 -13.55 -30.74
C GLN A 519 41.06 -13.58 -32.11
N ARG A 520 41.01 -14.74 -32.77
CA ARG A 520 41.34 -14.88 -34.19
C ARG A 520 40.15 -14.48 -35.04
#